data_AF-A0A1G3Q8A5-F1
#
_entry.id   AF-A0A1G3Q8A5-F1
#
_cell.length_a   1.000
_cell.length_b   1.000
_cell.length_c   1.000
_cell.angle_alpha   90.00
_cell.angle_beta   90.00
_cell.angle_gamma   90.00
#
_symmetry.space_group_name_H-M   'P 1'
#
loop_
_entity.id
_entity.type
_entity.pdbx_description
1 polymer ?
#
loop_
_entity_poly.entity_id
_entity_poly.type
_entity_poly.pdbx_seq_one_letter_code
_entity_poly.pdbx_strand_id
1 'polypeptide(L)'
;MKDLEELLNTIYIDIRKRNTERSPHSVPLSEDFYDEIEKRYSLIPYAIPTLFKILADSHKIFSFTVVEADRKERIRRVDGFVVTEGNIIKSLLEYYGDELIRAYSHEFSMKYSIERIIKEFFPKLNEYNNTHLGKTANIVIHLMSFQSTLERNIMQYGQKWQENQLRIEIEKRDPIEFFIGDGIGKTETGRDDEDEVTPEKSRRAIDAAKYEEFKKYMSKNSIEKAVIVYGVEFYTRVCFREYQFTLMKKLIEDGLIQEREDLMIIKKLLQKTRAHSDQDLNLQKYAHDINDLEKLINGKLKQDGKQ
;
A
#
# COMPACT_ATOMS: atom_id res chain seq x y z
N MET A 1 20.47 7.54 1.85
CA MET A 1 19.05 7.80 2.16
C MET A 1 18.92 8.05 3.63
N LYS A 2 19.23 9.27 4.07
CA LYS A 2 19.03 9.70 5.47
C LYS A 2 17.75 10.52 5.65
N ASP A 3 17.08 10.86 4.55
CA ASP A 3 15.92 11.75 4.52
C ASP A 3 14.85 11.20 3.57
N LEU A 4 13.59 11.31 3.98
CA LEU A 4 12.42 10.94 3.18
C LEU A 4 12.38 11.78 1.90
N GLU A 5 12.82 13.04 1.98
CA GLU A 5 12.94 13.93 0.83
C GLU A 5 13.92 13.38 -0.22
N GLU A 6 15.07 12.83 0.22
CA GLU A 6 16.08 12.24 -0.67
C GLU A 6 15.52 11.02 -1.41
N LEU A 7 14.78 10.15 -0.69
CA LEU A 7 14.10 8.99 -1.28
C LEU A 7 13.05 9.42 -2.32
N LEU A 8 12.17 10.34 -1.95
CA LEU A 8 11.11 10.84 -2.84
C LEU A 8 11.68 11.51 -4.09
N ASN A 9 12.75 12.30 -3.95
CA ASN A 9 13.43 12.90 -5.09
C ASN A 9 14.09 11.85 -5.99
N THR A 10 14.63 10.76 -5.42
CA THR A 10 15.21 9.67 -6.22
C THR A 10 14.13 8.90 -7.00
N ILE A 11 12.99 8.59 -6.37
CA ILE A 11 11.82 7.99 -7.03
C ILE A 11 11.32 8.91 -8.15
N TYR A 12 11.24 10.23 -7.91
CA TYR A 12 10.88 11.21 -8.93
C TYR A 12 11.81 11.16 -10.14
N ILE A 13 13.14 11.12 -9.91
CA ILE A 13 14.14 11.03 -10.98
C ILE A 13 13.98 9.75 -11.80
N ASP A 14 13.66 8.62 -11.14
CA ASP A 14 13.40 7.35 -11.82
C ASP A 14 12.16 7.41 -12.73
N ILE A 15 11.07 8.01 -12.25
CA ILE A 15 9.85 8.22 -13.06
C ILE A 15 10.18 9.12 -14.25
N ARG A 16 10.87 10.24 -14.00
CA ARG A 16 11.27 11.21 -15.03
C ARG A 16 12.10 10.55 -16.14
N LYS A 17 13.05 9.69 -15.75
CA LYS A 17 13.92 8.96 -16.68
C LYS A 17 13.07 8.09 -17.61
N ARG A 18 12.15 7.28 -17.08
CA ARG A 18 11.26 6.42 -17.88
C ARG A 18 10.34 7.22 -18.79
N ASN A 19 9.77 8.31 -18.29
CA ASN A 19 8.92 9.20 -19.07
C ASN A 19 9.66 9.83 -20.28
N THR A 20 11.00 9.86 -20.26
CA THR A 20 11.83 10.40 -21.36
C THR A 20 12.22 9.33 -22.39
N GLU A 21 12.14 8.04 -22.08
CA GLU A 21 12.68 6.94 -22.89
C GLU A 21 11.90 6.63 -24.19
N ARG A 22 10.73 7.26 -24.44
CA ARG A 22 9.87 7.05 -25.63
C ARG A 22 9.68 5.57 -25.98
N SER A 23 9.25 4.77 -25.02
CA SER A 23 9.03 3.33 -25.13
C SER A 23 7.62 2.95 -24.64
N PRO A 24 7.15 1.72 -24.88
CA PRO A 24 5.82 1.28 -24.40
C PRO A 24 5.68 1.37 -22.88
N HIS A 25 6.80 1.31 -22.16
CA HIS A 25 6.90 1.40 -20.69
C HIS A 25 7.27 2.82 -20.22
N SER A 26 7.16 3.82 -21.10
CA SER A 26 7.48 5.20 -20.74
C SER A 26 6.55 5.78 -19.69
N VAL A 27 5.30 5.30 -19.58
CA VAL A 27 4.47 5.49 -18.39
C VAL A 27 4.67 4.27 -17.49
N PRO A 28 5.37 4.42 -16.34
CA PRO A 28 5.50 3.34 -15.38
C PRO A 28 4.13 2.99 -14.79
N LEU A 29 3.81 1.71 -14.79
CA LEU A 29 2.56 1.17 -14.26
C LEU A 29 2.81 0.56 -12.89
N SER A 30 1.84 0.68 -11.98
CA SER A 30 1.95 0.18 -10.60
C SER A 30 2.21 -1.32 -10.51
N GLU A 31 1.77 -2.11 -11.49
CA GLU A 31 1.95 -3.56 -11.55
C GLU A 31 3.43 -3.96 -11.54
N ASP A 32 4.24 -3.35 -12.41
CA ASP A 32 5.66 -3.69 -12.54
C ASP A 32 6.55 -2.74 -11.73
N PHE A 33 6.16 -1.47 -11.65
CA PHE A 33 7.03 -0.43 -11.12
C PHE A 33 7.15 -0.47 -9.59
N TYR A 34 6.10 -0.93 -8.90
CA TYR A 34 6.15 -1.09 -7.44
C TYR A 34 7.16 -2.17 -7.06
N ASP A 35 7.13 -3.33 -7.72
CA ASP A 35 8.08 -4.42 -7.48
C ASP A 35 9.53 -3.99 -7.75
N GLU A 36 9.77 -3.17 -8.75
CA GLU A 36 11.11 -2.65 -9.08
C GLU A 36 11.62 -1.67 -8.03
N ILE A 37 10.77 -0.74 -7.57
CA ILE A 37 11.12 0.23 -6.52
C ILE A 37 11.29 -0.46 -5.17
N GLU A 38 10.43 -1.44 -4.86
CA GLU A 38 10.54 -2.28 -3.67
C GLU A 38 11.94 -2.89 -3.58
N LYS A 39 12.38 -3.56 -4.65
CA LYS A 39 13.69 -4.22 -4.72
C LYS A 39 14.85 -3.21 -4.72
N ARG A 40 14.71 -2.09 -5.43
CA ARG A 40 15.77 -1.08 -5.58
C ARG A 40 16.06 -0.35 -4.28
N TYR A 41 15.02 0.00 -3.53
CA TYR A 41 15.11 0.84 -2.34
C TYR A 41 14.86 0.07 -1.03
N SER A 42 14.65 -1.25 -1.11
CA SER A 42 14.31 -2.11 0.04
C SER A 42 13.10 -1.56 0.82
N LEU A 43 12.07 -1.15 0.09
CA LEU A 43 10.87 -0.57 0.70
C LEU A 43 9.91 -1.65 1.13
N ILE A 44 9.05 -1.30 2.09
CA ILE A 44 7.96 -2.18 2.49
C ILE A 44 6.81 -2.05 1.47
N PRO A 45 6.27 -3.15 0.90
CA PRO A 45 5.28 -3.09 -0.17
C PRO A 45 4.07 -2.19 0.13
N TYR A 46 3.54 -2.23 1.35
CA TYR A 46 2.37 -1.45 1.75
C TYR A 46 2.66 0.06 1.83
N ALA A 47 3.93 0.46 1.95
CA ALA A 47 4.35 1.84 2.11
C ALA A 47 4.55 2.55 0.76
N ILE A 48 4.75 1.79 -0.33
CA ILE A 48 4.99 2.32 -1.68
C ILE A 48 3.82 3.19 -2.16
N PRO A 49 2.54 2.78 -2.08
CA PRO A 49 1.42 3.63 -2.51
C PRO A 49 1.39 4.99 -1.79
N THR A 50 1.79 5.02 -0.51
CA THR A 50 1.85 6.26 0.28
C THR A 50 2.94 7.20 -0.22
N LEU A 51 4.12 6.70 -0.61
CA LEU A 51 5.18 7.52 -1.19
C LEU A 51 4.75 8.17 -2.51
N PHE A 52 4.09 7.40 -3.39
CA PHE A 52 3.54 7.93 -4.64
C PHE A 52 2.43 8.93 -4.40
N LYS A 53 1.61 8.72 -3.37
CA LYS A 53 0.60 9.68 -2.94
C LYS A 53 1.23 11.00 -2.50
N ILE A 54 2.32 10.98 -1.74
CA ILE A 54 3.06 12.20 -1.34
C ILE A 54 3.60 12.94 -2.59
N LEU A 55 4.15 12.22 -3.55
CA LEU A 55 4.61 12.82 -4.82
C LEU A 55 3.46 13.42 -5.64
N ALA A 56 2.28 12.80 -5.62
CA ALA A 56 1.10 13.30 -6.29
C ALA A 56 0.51 14.54 -5.59
N ASP A 57 0.37 14.48 -4.26
CA ASP A 57 -0.16 15.57 -3.43
C ASP A 57 0.76 16.81 -3.42
N SER A 58 2.07 16.60 -3.66
CA SER A 58 3.07 17.67 -3.87
C SER A 58 3.14 18.20 -5.30
N HIS A 59 2.24 17.74 -6.19
CA HIS A 59 2.22 18.08 -7.62
C HIS A 59 3.54 17.83 -8.34
N LYS A 60 4.37 16.88 -7.90
CA LYS A 60 5.57 16.47 -8.64
C LYS A 60 5.23 15.46 -9.73
N ILE A 61 4.24 14.62 -9.48
CA ILE A 61 3.73 13.66 -10.45
C ILE A 61 2.21 13.74 -10.57
N PHE A 62 1.69 13.33 -11.71
CA PHE A 62 0.33 12.88 -11.88
C PHE A 62 0.25 11.38 -11.64
N SER A 63 -0.75 10.96 -10.86
CA SER A 63 -1.15 9.56 -10.68
C SER A 63 -2.57 9.40 -11.21
N PHE A 64 -2.81 8.36 -12.00
CA PHE A 64 -4.12 8.10 -12.61
C PHE A 64 -4.37 6.62 -12.85
N THR A 65 -5.63 6.22 -12.85
CA THR A 65 -6.01 4.84 -13.15
C THR A 65 -5.85 4.56 -14.66
N VAL A 66 -5.07 3.55 -15.01
CA VAL A 66 -4.94 3.04 -16.39
C VAL A 66 -5.90 1.87 -16.60
N VAL A 67 -6.07 1.02 -15.59
CA VAL A 67 -7.00 -0.12 -15.60
C VAL A 67 -7.84 -0.07 -14.33
N GLU A 68 -9.16 -0.02 -14.49
CA GLU A 68 -10.11 -0.10 -13.38
C GLU A 68 -10.17 -1.52 -12.81
N ALA A 69 -10.41 -1.65 -11.50
CA ALA A 69 -10.56 -2.96 -10.89
C ALA A 69 -11.87 -3.62 -11.31
N ASP A 70 -11.81 -4.87 -11.79
CA ASP A 70 -12.99 -5.68 -12.08
C ASP A 70 -12.95 -6.97 -11.26
N ARG A 71 -13.89 -7.09 -10.32
CA ARG A 71 -14.02 -8.29 -9.46
C ARG A 71 -14.48 -9.52 -10.23
N LYS A 72 -15.26 -9.35 -11.31
CA LYS A 72 -15.80 -10.47 -12.10
C LYS A 72 -14.68 -11.13 -12.89
N GLU A 73 -13.89 -10.32 -13.59
CA GLU A 73 -12.75 -10.76 -14.41
C GLU A 73 -11.45 -10.90 -13.60
N ARG A 74 -11.49 -10.67 -12.27
CA ARG A 74 -10.33 -10.70 -11.35
C ARG A 74 -9.20 -9.77 -11.79
N ILE A 75 -9.53 -8.66 -12.42
CA ILE A 75 -8.59 -7.63 -12.87
C ILE A 75 -8.31 -6.70 -11.70
N ARG A 76 -7.02 -6.55 -11.38
CA ARG A 76 -6.55 -5.60 -10.36
C ARG A 76 -6.50 -4.19 -10.95
N ARG A 77 -6.69 -3.19 -10.10
CA ARG A 77 -6.47 -1.79 -10.48
C ARG A 77 -5.00 -1.59 -10.82
N VAL A 78 -4.73 -0.90 -11.93
CA VAL A 78 -3.38 -0.49 -12.34
C VAL A 78 -3.35 1.02 -12.48
N ASP A 79 -2.45 1.66 -11.76
CA ASP A 79 -2.23 3.11 -11.82
C ASP A 79 -0.98 3.42 -12.65
N GLY A 80 -0.99 4.55 -13.35
CA GLY A 80 0.14 5.07 -14.13
C GLY A 80 0.70 6.36 -13.52
N PHE A 81 2.01 6.57 -13.67
CA PHE A 81 2.72 7.71 -13.09
C PHE A 81 3.42 8.56 -14.15
N VAL A 82 3.21 9.88 -14.13
CA VAL A 82 3.81 10.82 -15.09
C VAL A 82 4.30 12.07 -14.36
N VAL A 83 5.50 12.55 -14.66
CA VAL A 83 5.99 13.81 -14.07
C VAL A 83 5.21 15.03 -14.60
N THR A 84 5.07 16.05 -13.77
CA THR A 84 4.34 17.28 -14.13
C THR A 84 5.21 18.27 -14.93
N GLU A 85 5.95 17.78 -15.92
CA GLU A 85 6.78 18.60 -16.82
C GLU A 85 6.10 18.70 -18.19
N GLY A 86 5.69 19.89 -18.61
CA GLY A 86 4.92 20.08 -19.85
C GLY A 86 5.58 19.52 -21.11
N ASN A 87 6.91 19.64 -21.23
CA ASN A 87 7.67 19.09 -22.36
C ASN A 87 7.63 17.56 -22.40
N ILE A 88 7.71 16.91 -21.23
CA ILE A 88 7.67 15.45 -21.10
C ILE A 88 6.25 14.96 -21.43
N ILE A 89 5.22 15.61 -20.87
CA ILE A 89 3.82 15.26 -21.16
C ILE A 89 3.52 15.39 -22.64
N LYS A 90 3.96 16.47 -23.29
CA LYS A 90 3.80 16.64 -24.74
C LYS A 90 4.48 15.52 -25.53
N SER A 91 5.71 15.17 -25.17
CA SER A 91 6.44 14.07 -25.82
C SER A 91 5.76 12.71 -25.60
N LEU A 92 5.20 12.46 -24.41
CA LEU A 92 4.45 11.24 -24.12
C LEU A 92 3.15 11.21 -24.93
N LEU A 93 2.45 12.34 -25.04
CA LEU A 93 1.20 12.43 -25.79
C LEU A 93 1.42 12.18 -27.29
N GLU A 94 2.51 12.69 -27.87
CA GLU A 94 2.91 12.37 -29.25
C GLU A 94 3.12 10.86 -29.42
N TYR A 95 3.91 10.24 -28.54
CA TYR A 95 4.21 8.81 -28.61
C TYR A 95 2.96 7.92 -28.43
N TYR A 96 2.22 8.08 -27.33
CA TYR A 96 1.03 7.28 -27.05
C TYR A 96 -0.13 7.60 -28.00
N GLY A 97 -0.16 8.80 -28.58
CA GLY A 97 -1.10 9.16 -29.65
C GLY A 97 -0.85 8.35 -30.92
N ASP A 98 0.41 8.22 -31.35
CA ASP A 98 0.79 7.39 -32.49
C ASP A 98 0.50 5.90 -32.21
N GLU A 99 0.82 5.42 -31.00
CA GLU A 99 0.51 4.05 -30.58
C GLU A 99 -1.00 3.79 -30.52
N LEU A 100 -1.82 4.76 -30.11
CA LEU A 100 -3.28 4.64 -30.11
C LEU A 100 -3.81 4.47 -31.54
N ILE A 101 -3.31 5.24 -32.50
CA ILE A 101 -3.69 5.10 -33.91
C ILE A 101 -3.32 3.71 -34.43
N ARG A 102 -2.14 3.19 -34.07
CA ARG A 102 -1.70 1.84 -34.47
C ARG A 102 -2.58 0.76 -33.86
N ALA A 103 -2.81 0.82 -32.55
CA ALA A 103 -3.64 -0.15 -31.84
C ALA A 103 -5.09 -0.15 -32.37
N TYR A 104 -5.66 1.03 -32.62
CA TYR A 104 -7.02 1.16 -33.15
C TYR A 104 -7.10 0.64 -34.59
N SER A 105 -6.12 0.97 -35.43
CA SER A 105 -6.06 0.49 -36.82
C SER A 105 -5.88 -1.02 -36.90
N HIS A 106 -5.17 -1.63 -35.95
CA HIS A 106 -5.02 -3.07 -35.87
C HIS A 106 -6.35 -3.74 -35.52
N GLU A 107 -7.09 -3.20 -34.54
CA GLU A 107 -8.34 -3.78 -34.05
C GLU A 107 -9.51 -3.61 -35.04
N PHE A 108 -9.66 -2.42 -35.63
CA PHE A 108 -10.83 -2.06 -36.45
C PHE A 108 -10.54 -1.94 -37.95
N SER A 109 -9.30 -2.17 -38.39
CA SER A 109 -8.87 -2.00 -39.79
C SER A 109 -9.15 -0.61 -40.38
N MET A 110 -9.30 0.40 -39.52
CA MET A 110 -9.63 1.78 -39.88
C MET A 110 -8.60 2.72 -39.27
N LYS A 111 -8.13 3.71 -40.04
CA LYS A 111 -7.19 4.72 -39.57
C LYS A 111 -7.90 6.07 -39.39
N TYR A 112 -8.07 6.49 -38.15
CA TYR A 112 -8.68 7.75 -37.77
C TYR A 112 -7.70 8.67 -37.04
N SER A 113 -8.03 9.96 -36.96
CA SER A 113 -7.30 10.90 -36.10
C SER A 113 -7.57 10.62 -34.62
N ILE A 114 -6.67 11.05 -33.74
CA ILE A 114 -6.78 10.84 -32.30
C ILE A 114 -8.11 11.36 -31.76
N GLU A 115 -8.54 12.56 -32.18
CA GLU A 115 -9.78 13.18 -31.69
C GLU A 115 -11.02 12.36 -32.08
N ARG A 116 -11.00 11.76 -33.28
CA ARG A 116 -12.08 10.91 -33.76
C ARG A 116 -12.07 9.56 -33.02
N ILE A 117 -10.90 8.95 -32.85
CA ILE A 117 -10.74 7.71 -32.09
C ILE A 117 -11.27 7.90 -30.68
N ILE A 118 -10.86 8.97 -29.98
CA ILE A 118 -11.31 9.25 -28.62
C ILE A 118 -12.83 9.43 -28.57
N LYS A 119 -13.42 10.24 -29.47
CA LYS A 119 -14.89 10.43 -29.46
C LYS A 119 -15.69 9.15 -29.67
N GLU A 120 -15.18 8.24 -30.50
CA GLU A 120 -15.86 6.99 -30.83
C GLU A 120 -15.63 5.90 -29.78
N PHE A 121 -14.42 5.86 -29.21
CA PHE A 121 -13.97 4.81 -28.31
C PHE A 121 -14.29 5.12 -26.84
N PHE A 122 -14.35 6.40 -26.44
CA PHE A 122 -14.62 6.82 -25.07
C PHE A 122 -15.89 6.19 -24.47
N PRO A 123 -17.04 6.11 -25.17
CA PRO A 123 -18.24 5.45 -24.63
C PRO A 123 -18.06 3.96 -24.36
N LYS A 124 -17.12 3.30 -25.04
CA LYS A 124 -16.85 1.85 -24.97
C LYS A 124 -15.63 1.50 -24.13
N LEU A 125 -14.97 2.49 -23.53
CA LEU A 125 -13.68 2.33 -22.86
C LEU A 125 -13.69 1.25 -21.76
N ASN A 126 -14.81 1.12 -21.06
CA ASN A 126 -15.01 0.09 -20.02
C ASN A 126 -14.98 -1.33 -20.60
N GLU A 127 -15.45 -1.55 -21.83
CA GLU A 127 -15.42 -2.86 -22.50
C GLU A 127 -13.98 -3.29 -22.83
N TYR A 128 -13.08 -2.31 -22.94
CA TYR A 128 -11.68 -2.51 -23.34
C TYR A 128 -10.70 -2.28 -22.18
N ASN A 129 -11.18 -2.16 -20.94
CA ASN A 129 -10.43 -1.70 -19.75
C ASN A 129 -9.02 -2.33 -19.57
N ASN A 130 -8.87 -3.63 -19.81
CA ASN A 130 -7.58 -4.33 -19.67
C ASN A 130 -6.93 -4.74 -21.02
N THR A 131 -7.44 -4.24 -22.14
CA THR A 131 -6.86 -4.49 -23.47
C THR A 131 -5.75 -3.49 -23.78
N HIS A 132 -4.83 -3.82 -24.70
CA HIS A 132 -3.79 -2.88 -25.12
C HIS A 132 -4.37 -1.58 -25.67
N LEU A 133 -5.43 -1.66 -26.47
CA LEU A 133 -6.13 -0.49 -27.00
C LEU A 133 -6.73 0.37 -25.89
N GLY A 134 -7.43 -0.23 -24.92
CA GLY A 134 -8.04 0.47 -23.80
C GLY A 134 -7.02 1.16 -22.90
N LYS A 135 -5.93 0.46 -22.54
CA LYS A 135 -4.83 1.02 -21.76
C LYS A 135 -4.21 2.24 -22.45
N THR A 136 -3.88 2.10 -23.74
CA THR A 136 -3.30 3.19 -24.52
C THR A 136 -4.26 4.37 -24.67
N ALA A 137 -5.55 4.11 -24.91
CA ALA A 137 -6.57 5.16 -24.98
C ALA A 137 -6.71 5.91 -23.65
N ASN A 138 -6.77 5.20 -22.52
CA ASN A 138 -6.83 5.78 -21.17
C ASN A 138 -5.62 6.70 -20.93
N ILE A 139 -4.41 6.23 -21.24
CA ILE A 139 -3.19 7.03 -21.11
C ILE A 139 -3.29 8.32 -21.93
N VAL A 140 -3.67 8.25 -23.21
CA VAL A 140 -3.80 9.43 -24.07
C VAL A 140 -4.81 10.44 -23.51
N ILE A 141 -5.99 9.96 -23.09
CA ILE A 141 -7.05 10.82 -22.52
C ILE A 141 -6.52 11.56 -21.27
N HIS A 142 -5.85 10.84 -20.38
CA HIS A 142 -5.27 11.44 -19.18
C HIS A 142 -4.14 12.42 -19.51
N LEU A 143 -3.24 12.10 -20.45
CA LEU A 143 -2.18 13.01 -20.89
C LEU A 143 -2.74 14.33 -21.47
N MET A 144 -3.81 14.25 -22.28
CA MET A 144 -4.50 15.44 -22.79
C MET A 144 -5.11 16.27 -21.65
N SER A 145 -5.70 15.61 -20.65
CA SER A 145 -6.22 16.27 -19.46
C SER A 145 -5.11 16.93 -18.64
N PHE A 146 -3.96 16.28 -18.47
CA PHE A 146 -2.83 16.82 -17.71
C PHE A 146 -2.23 18.06 -18.37
N GLN A 147 -2.08 18.03 -19.70
CA GLN A 147 -1.63 19.21 -20.44
C GLN A 147 -2.56 20.41 -20.17
N SER A 148 -3.88 20.19 -20.25
CA SER A 148 -4.88 21.22 -19.96
C SER A 148 -4.80 21.71 -18.50
N THR A 149 -4.56 20.80 -17.55
CA THR A 149 -4.43 21.13 -16.12
C THR A 149 -3.18 21.96 -15.83
N LEU A 150 -2.05 21.65 -16.47
CA LEU A 150 -0.81 22.42 -16.34
C LEU A 150 -0.97 23.84 -16.91
N GLU A 151 -1.59 23.96 -18.08
CA GLU A 151 -1.83 25.26 -18.73
C GLU A 151 -2.76 26.16 -17.90
N ARG A 152 -3.76 25.57 -17.22
CA ARG A 152 -4.70 26.33 -16.37
C ARG A 152 -4.13 26.71 -15.00
N ASN A 153 -3.22 25.91 -14.45
CA ASN A 153 -2.75 26.04 -13.07
C ASN A 153 -1.25 26.27 -12.96
N ILE A 154 -0.65 27.03 -13.89
CA ILE A 154 0.81 27.22 -14.02
C ILE A 154 1.50 27.55 -12.68
N MET A 155 0.86 28.37 -11.83
CA MET A 155 1.44 28.76 -10.54
C MET A 155 1.62 27.58 -9.55
N GLN A 156 0.72 26.60 -9.58
CA GLN A 156 0.73 25.43 -8.67
C GLN A 156 1.67 24.31 -9.13
N TYR A 157 2.14 24.36 -10.37
CA TYR A 157 3.10 23.39 -10.92
C TYR A 157 4.49 24.01 -11.10
N GLY A 158 4.72 25.19 -10.52
CA GLY A 158 6.04 25.80 -10.47
C GLY A 158 6.96 25.09 -9.46
N GLN A 159 8.25 25.02 -9.76
CA GLN A 159 9.25 24.34 -8.93
C GLN A 159 9.22 24.78 -7.46
N LYS A 160 9.16 26.10 -7.21
CA LYS A 160 9.09 26.65 -5.84
C LYS A 160 7.84 26.21 -5.08
N TRP A 161 6.71 26.06 -5.78
CA TRP A 161 5.47 25.60 -5.17
C TRP A 161 5.60 24.12 -4.81
N GLN A 162 6.09 23.29 -5.75
CA GLN A 162 6.27 21.86 -5.56
C GLN A 162 7.24 21.55 -4.41
N GLU A 163 8.36 22.27 -4.29
CA GLU A 163 9.31 22.11 -3.20
C GLU A 163 8.68 22.47 -1.84
N ASN A 164 7.95 23.58 -1.77
CA ASN A 164 7.26 23.98 -0.55
C ASN A 164 6.14 23.00 -0.17
N GLN A 165 5.37 22.53 -1.14
CA GLN A 165 4.29 21.58 -0.91
C GLN A 165 4.82 20.20 -0.52
N LEU A 166 5.91 19.74 -1.14
CA LEU A 166 6.58 18.50 -0.75
C LEU A 166 6.99 18.55 0.72
N ARG A 167 7.58 19.66 1.18
CA ARG A 167 7.94 19.83 2.59
C ARG A 167 6.73 19.77 3.51
N ILE A 168 5.64 20.45 3.15
CA ILE A 168 4.38 20.42 3.92
C ILE A 168 3.82 18.99 4.00
N GLU A 169 3.86 18.24 2.90
CA GLU A 169 3.36 16.86 2.88
C GLU A 169 4.29 15.90 3.63
N ILE A 170 5.60 16.13 3.65
CA ILE A 170 6.55 15.37 4.48
C ILE A 170 6.30 15.64 5.97
N GLU A 171 6.10 16.89 6.38
CA GLU A 171 5.86 17.28 7.77
C GLU A 171 4.58 16.65 8.37
N LYS A 172 3.60 16.34 7.53
CA LYS A 172 2.34 15.69 7.93
C LYS A 172 2.47 14.17 8.07
N ARG A 173 3.59 13.57 7.66
CA ARG A 173 3.74 12.13 7.47
C ARG A 173 4.79 11.54 8.40
N ASP A 174 4.73 10.23 8.54
CA ASP A 174 5.61 9.46 9.40
C ASP A 174 7.08 9.51 8.91
N PRO A 175 8.07 9.31 9.81
CA PRO A 175 9.49 9.30 9.45
C PRO A 175 9.86 8.24 8.42
N ILE A 176 11.01 8.42 7.75
CA ILE A 176 11.55 7.53 6.70
C ILE A 176 11.64 6.05 7.13
N GLU A 177 11.85 5.79 8.42
CA GLU A 177 11.94 4.47 9.05
C GLU A 177 10.67 3.63 8.85
N PHE A 178 9.51 4.27 8.61
CA PHE A 178 8.25 3.59 8.29
C PHE A 178 8.22 3.00 6.87
N PHE A 179 9.12 3.44 5.98
CA PHE A 179 9.11 3.09 4.56
C PHE A 179 10.20 2.08 4.17
N ILE A 180 11.28 2.01 4.95
CA ILE A 180 12.42 1.12 4.68
C ILE A 180 12.23 -0.18 5.47
N GLY A 181 12.26 -1.31 4.77
CA GLY A 181 12.39 -2.61 5.43
C GLY A 181 13.84 -2.79 5.86
N ASP A 182 14.11 -2.81 7.16
CA ASP A 182 15.38 -3.31 7.66
C ASP A 182 15.58 -4.72 7.09
N GLY A 183 16.62 -4.88 6.27
CA GLY A 183 16.81 -6.04 5.41
C GLY A 183 16.70 -7.37 6.17
N ILE A 184 15.53 -8.01 6.10
CA ILE A 184 15.33 -9.41 6.47
C ILE A 184 15.48 -10.21 5.19
N GLY A 185 16.67 -10.78 5.03
CA GLY A 185 16.90 -12.00 4.26
C GLY A 185 16.80 -11.86 2.75
N LYS A 186 17.96 -11.65 2.11
CA LYS A 186 18.23 -12.22 0.79
C LYS A 186 17.86 -13.71 0.86
N THR A 187 16.79 -14.13 0.22
CA THR A 187 16.58 -15.53 -0.15
C THR A 187 17.65 -15.87 -1.17
N GLU A 188 18.75 -16.43 -0.69
CA GLU A 188 19.69 -17.18 -1.51
C GLU A 188 18.94 -18.40 -2.06
N THR A 189 18.67 -18.36 -3.36
CA THR A 189 18.38 -19.55 -4.15
C THR A 189 19.68 -20.35 -4.28
N GLY A 190 19.78 -21.42 -3.49
CA GLY A 190 20.84 -22.43 -3.55
C GLY A 190 20.27 -23.78 -3.11
N ARG A 191 20.54 -24.80 -3.93
CA ARG A 191 19.91 -26.14 -3.97
C ARG A 191 20.05 -26.99 -2.69
N ASP A 192 19.14 -27.95 -2.62
CA ASP A 192 19.05 -29.11 -1.73
C ASP A 192 20.39 -29.78 -1.42
N ASP A 193 20.59 -30.16 -0.14
CA ASP A 193 20.81 -31.55 0.26
C ASP A 193 20.61 -31.70 1.79
N GLU A 194 20.16 -32.90 2.15
CA GLU A 194 19.65 -33.39 3.44
C GLU A 194 20.69 -33.35 4.58
N ASP A 195 20.28 -33.02 5.82
CA ASP A 195 20.30 -33.97 6.94
C ASP A 195 19.91 -33.38 8.32
N GLU A 196 19.13 -34.21 9.01
CA GLU A 196 18.98 -34.44 10.46
C GLU A 196 18.52 -33.36 11.47
N VAL A 197 17.61 -33.88 12.31
CA VAL A 197 16.82 -33.25 13.35
C VAL A 197 17.62 -33.14 14.67
N THR A 198 17.64 -31.97 15.29
CA THR A 198 17.45 -31.83 16.75
C THR A 198 16.82 -30.49 17.12
N PRO A 199 16.04 -30.43 18.22
CA PRO A 199 15.12 -29.35 18.50
C PRO A 199 15.80 -28.28 19.35
N GLU A 200 15.69 -27.00 18.98
CA GLU A 200 15.51 -25.90 19.93
C GLU A 200 15.55 -24.52 19.25
N LYS A 201 14.68 -23.64 19.75
CA LYS A 201 14.90 -22.18 19.82
C LYS A 201 15.20 -21.45 18.51
N SER A 202 14.24 -21.39 17.58
CA SER A 202 14.28 -20.35 16.55
C SER A 202 12.91 -19.88 16.09
N ARG A 203 12.14 -19.33 17.02
CA ARG A 203 11.08 -18.33 16.73
C ARG A 203 11.00 -17.20 17.77
N ARG A 204 11.58 -17.38 18.96
CA ARG A 204 11.53 -16.39 20.05
C ARG A 204 12.38 -15.12 19.84
N ALA A 205 13.42 -15.18 18.99
CA ALA A 205 14.39 -14.07 18.91
C ALA A 205 13.84 -12.84 18.16
N ILE A 206 12.93 -13.05 17.20
CA ILE A 206 12.36 -11.97 16.36
C ILE A 206 11.33 -11.14 17.14
N ASP A 207 10.57 -11.78 18.04
CA ASP A 207 9.53 -11.11 18.83
C ASP A 207 10.10 -10.32 20.02
N ALA A 208 11.31 -10.65 20.52
CA ALA A 208 11.91 -9.95 21.66
C ALA A 208 12.31 -8.50 21.30
N ALA A 209 12.91 -8.30 20.13
CA ALA A 209 13.28 -6.97 19.63
C ALA A 209 12.03 -6.11 19.35
N LYS A 210 11.03 -6.68 18.65
CA LYS A 210 9.75 -6.00 18.40
C LYS A 210 8.98 -5.68 19.68
N TYR A 211 9.12 -6.50 20.72
CA TYR A 211 8.47 -6.30 22.01
C TYR A 211 9.12 -5.17 22.83
N GLU A 212 10.45 -5.03 22.82
CA GLU A 212 11.12 -3.90 23.47
C GLU A 212 10.82 -2.58 22.77
N GLU A 213 10.76 -2.59 21.44
CA GLU A 213 10.37 -1.45 20.62
C GLU A 213 8.90 -1.07 20.86
N PHE A 214 8.00 -2.06 20.91
CA PHE A 214 6.60 -1.87 21.27
C PHE A 214 6.42 -1.28 22.68
N LYS A 215 7.20 -1.72 23.67
CA LYS A 215 7.16 -1.14 25.03
C LYS A 215 7.60 0.32 25.05
N LYS A 216 8.68 0.64 24.33
CA LYS A 216 9.15 2.03 24.18
C LYS A 216 8.11 2.88 23.45
N TYR A 217 7.40 2.32 22.47
CA TYR A 217 6.35 2.98 21.72
C TYR A 217 5.09 3.23 22.57
N MET A 218 4.60 2.22 23.30
CA MET A 218 3.43 2.31 24.19
C MET A 218 3.63 3.31 25.34
N SER A 219 4.87 3.47 25.84
CA SER A 219 5.15 4.46 26.89
C SER A 219 5.09 5.92 26.41
N LYS A 220 5.15 6.16 25.09
CA LYS A 220 5.15 7.50 24.50
C LYS A 220 3.87 7.86 23.74
N ASN A 221 3.09 6.86 23.32
CA ASN A 221 1.92 7.04 22.44
C ASN A 221 0.63 6.49 23.04
N SER A 222 -0.52 6.98 22.55
CA SER A 222 -1.83 6.49 22.97
C SER A 222 -2.06 5.04 22.50
N ILE A 223 -2.86 4.30 23.26
CA ILE A 223 -3.14 2.87 23.02
C ILE A 223 -3.74 2.65 21.63
N GLU A 224 -4.61 3.55 21.18
CA GLU A 224 -5.23 3.56 19.85
C GLU A 224 -4.19 3.53 18.73
N LYS A 225 -3.14 4.36 18.84
CA LYS A 225 -2.05 4.43 17.86
C LYS A 225 -1.23 3.14 17.87
N ALA A 226 -1.02 2.53 19.03
CA ALA A 226 -0.29 1.27 19.13
C ALA A 226 -1.06 0.10 18.50
N VAL A 227 -2.38 0.06 18.65
CA VAL A 227 -3.23 -0.96 17.99
C VAL A 227 -3.21 -0.81 16.47
N ILE A 228 -3.24 0.42 15.96
CA ILE A 228 -3.18 0.70 14.51
C ILE A 228 -1.80 0.36 13.92
N VAL A 229 -0.71 0.70 14.61
CA VAL A 229 0.66 0.54 14.09
C VAL A 229 1.11 -0.91 14.04
N TYR A 230 0.80 -1.71 15.07
CA TYR A 230 1.25 -3.09 15.16
C TYR A 230 0.20 -4.10 14.70
N GLY A 231 -1.04 -3.64 14.50
CA GLY A 231 -2.19 -4.47 14.19
C GLY A 231 -2.75 -5.19 15.41
N VAL A 232 -4.05 -5.51 15.34
CA VAL A 232 -4.79 -6.14 16.45
C VAL A 232 -4.20 -7.49 16.84
N GLU A 233 -3.73 -8.29 15.87
CA GLU A 233 -3.15 -9.60 16.14
C GLU A 233 -1.89 -9.52 17.03
N PHE A 234 -0.95 -8.63 16.69
CA PHE A 234 0.30 -8.49 17.44
C PHE A 234 0.02 -7.86 18.82
N TYR A 235 -0.78 -6.81 18.85
CA TYR A 235 -1.18 -6.14 20.09
C TYR A 235 -1.82 -7.12 21.07
N THR A 236 -2.73 -7.97 20.56
CA THR A 236 -3.40 -9.01 21.36
C THR A 236 -2.42 -10.06 21.90
N ARG A 237 -1.45 -10.50 21.10
CA ARG A 237 -0.40 -11.42 21.56
C ARG A 237 0.43 -10.82 22.70
N VAL A 238 0.75 -9.54 22.61
CA VAL A 238 1.50 -8.82 23.66
C VAL A 238 0.67 -8.71 24.93
N CYS A 239 -0.57 -8.25 24.85
CA CYS A 239 -1.46 -8.13 26.02
C CYS A 239 -1.70 -9.49 26.70
N PHE A 240 -1.89 -10.56 25.94
CA PHE A 240 -2.10 -11.90 26.51
C PHE A 240 -0.83 -12.48 27.15
N ARG A 241 0.35 -12.11 26.65
CA ARG A 241 1.63 -12.47 27.28
C ARG A 241 1.86 -11.73 28.61
N GLU A 242 1.36 -10.51 28.74
CA GLU A 242 1.45 -9.69 29.96
C GLU A 242 0.24 -9.86 30.90
N TYR A 243 -0.67 -10.80 30.62
CA TYR A 243 -1.89 -11.03 31.39
C TYR A 243 -2.84 -9.82 31.46
N GLN A 244 -2.77 -8.91 30.49
CA GLN A 244 -3.58 -7.69 30.44
C GLN A 244 -4.95 -7.92 29.78
N PHE A 245 -5.70 -8.93 30.24
CA PHE A 245 -7.01 -9.28 29.68
C PHE A 245 -8.06 -8.19 29.92
N THR A 246 -8.02 -7.52 31.08
CA THR A 246 -8.92 -6.41 31.42
C THR A 246 -8.70 -5.18 30.52
N LEU A 247 -7.46 -4.95 30.07
CA LEU A 247 -7.14 -3.87 29.14
C LEU A 247 -7.75 -4.15 27.77
N MET A 248 -7.59 -5.38 27.27
CA MET A 248 -8.20 -5.81 26.01
C MET A 248 -9.73 -5.71 26.06
N LYS A 249 -10.34 -6.05 27.21
CA LYS A 249 -11.78 -5.88 27.43
C LYS A 249 -12.22 -4.44 27.26
N LYS A 250 -11.52 -3.49 27.90
CA LYS A 250 -11.80 -2.05 27.78
C LYS A 250 -11.71 -1.57 26.32
N LEU A 251 -10.69 -1.99 25.58
CA LEU A 251 -10.53 -1.58 24.17
C LEU A 251 -11.69 -2.02 23.27
N ILE A 252 -12.31 -3.16 23.56
CA ILE A 252 -13.51 -3.64 22.84
C ILE A 252 -14.77 -2.90 23.32
N GLU A 253 -14.87 -2.57 24.62
CA GLU A 253 -15.97 -1.79 25.19
C GLU A 253 -15.98 -0.34 24.69
N ASP A 254 -14.80 0.27 24.63
CA ASP A 254 -14.56 1.64 24.13
C ASP A 254 -14.73 1.73 22.60
N GLY A 255 -14.91 0.60 21.92
CA GLY A 255 -15.18 0.56 20.49
C GLY A 255 -13.95 0.86 19.63
N LEU A 256 -12.75 0.64 20.13
CA LEU A 256 -11.52 0.74 19.34
C LEU A 256 -11.28 -0.51 18.48
N ILE A 257 -11.84 -1.64 18.92
CA ILE A 257 -11.82 -2.89 18.18
C ILE A 257 -13.27 -3.32 17.97
N GLN A 258 -13.80 -3.01 16.79
CA GLN A 258 -15.19 -3.31 16.41
C GLN A 258 -15.28 -4.30 15.25
N GLU A 259 -14.23 -4.43 14.44
CA GLU A 259 -14.29 -5.25 13.24
C GLU A 259 -14.47 -6.73 13.59
N ARG A 260 -15.37 -7.40 12.88
CA ARG A 260 -15.69 -8.81 13.10
C ARG A 260 -14.47 -9.71 12.89
N GLU A 261 -13.61 -9.36 11.93
CA GLU A 261 -12.37 -10.08 11.64
C GLU A 261 -11.38 -9.99 12.82
N ASP A 262 -11.21 -8.79 13.36
CA ASP A 262 -10.38 -8.53 14.54
C ASP A 262 -10.89 -9.26 15.79
N LEU A 263 -12.20 -9.22 16.04
CA LEU A 263 -12.83 -9.96 17.13
C LEU A 263 -12.64 -11.48 16.98
N MET A 264 -12.65 -12.00 15.75
CA MET A 264 -12.34 -13.42 15.50
C MET A 264 -10.86 -13.76 15.75
N ILE A 265 -9.94 -12.87 15.38
CA ILE A 265 -8.51 -13.03 15.66
C ILE A 265 -8.26 -13.07 17.17
N ILE A 266 -8.84 -12.12 17.92
CA ILE A 266 -8.73 -12.06 19.38
C ILE A 266 -9.29 -13.34 20.01
N LYS A 267 -10.46 -13.79 19.56
CA LYS A 267 -11.07 -15.05 20.04
C LYS A 267 -10.17 -16.26 19.80
N LYS A 268 -9.60 -16.39 18.59
CA LYS A 268 -8.71 -17.50 18.24
C LYS A 268 -7.45 -17.49 19.09
N LEU A 269 -6.87 -16.32 19.33
CA LEU A 269 -5.70 -16.17 20.20
C LEU A 269 -6.04 -16.47 21.67
N LEU A 270 -7.20 -16.03 22.15
CA LEU A 270 -7.65 -16.26 23.53
C LEU A 270 -7.87 -17.76 23.81
N GLN A 271 -8.48 -18.47 22.85
CA GLN A 271 -8.66 -19.92 22.91
C GLN A 271 -7.33 -20.67 22.90
N LYS A 272 -6.36 -20.21 22.10
CA LYS A 272 -5.01 -20.78 22.08
C LYS A 272 -4.29 -20.56 23.43
N THR A 273 -4.37 -19.36 23.99
CA THR A 273 -3.80 -19.03 25.30
C THR A 273 -4.44 -19.88 26.40
N ARG A 274 -5.77 -20.11 26.33
CA ARG A 274 -6.49 -21.00 27.25
C ARG A 274 -6.11 -22.47 27.09
N ALA A 275 -5.86 -22.95 25.87
CA ALA A 275 -5.39 -24.33 25.66
C ALA A 275 -4.00 -24.58 26.29
N HIS A 276 -3.24 -23.51 26.57
CA HIS A 276 -1.97 -23.55 27.29
C HIS A 276 -2.11 -23.26 28.80
N SER A 277 -3.33 -23.12 29.35
CA SER A 277 -3.55 -22.77 30.77
C SER A 277 -3.06 -23.82 31.75
N ASP A 278 -3.01 -25.08 31.33
CA ASP A 278 -2.57 -26.18 32.18
C ASP A 278 -1.04 -26.20 32.36
N GLN A 279 -0.31 -25.47 31.51
CA GLN A 279 1.14 -25.33 31.53
C GLN A 279 1.60 -24.05 32.28
N ASP A 280 0.69 -23.11 32.55
CA ASP A 280 1.01 -21.82 33.19
C ASP A 280 0.13 -21.54 34.42
N LEU A 281 0.69 -21.80 35.61
CA LEU A 281 0.06 -21.59 36.92
C LEU A 281 -0.39 -20.15 37.17
N ASN A 282 0.20 -19.15 36.50
CA ASN A 282 -0.21 -17.75 36.66
C ASN A 282 -1.45 -17.42 35.83
N LEU A 283 -1.67 -18.13 34.72
CA LEU A 283 -2.84 -17.93 33.85
C LEU A 283 -4.15 -18.34 34.55
N GLN A 284 -4.08 -19.30 35.48
CA GLN A 284 -5.22 -19.72 36.31
C GLN A 284 -5.75 -18.59 37.21
N LYS A 285 -4.90 -17.65 37.65
CA LYS A 285 -5.30 -16.50 38.47
C LYS A 285 -6.15 -15.49 37.68
N TYR A 286 -5.97 -15.44 36.36
CA TYR A 286 -6.71 -14.58 35.44
C TYR A 286 -7.86 -15.30 34.72
N ALA A 287 -8.23 -16.51 35.17
CA ALA A 287 -9.30 -17.30 34.56
C ALA A 287 -10.64 -16.57 34.53
N HIS A 288 -10.93 -15.75 35.55
CA HIS A 288 -12.12 -14.91 35.58
C HIS A 288 -12.11 -13.85 34.46
N ASP A 289 -11.00 -13.13 34.30
CA ASP A 289 -10.85 -12.08 33.28
C ASP A 289 -10.86 -12.64 31.85
N ILE A 290 -10.28 -13.82 31.66
CA ILE A 290 -10.31 -14.56 30.39
C ILE A 290 -11.76 -14.94 30.03
N ASN A 291 -12.53 -15.46 30.99
CA ASN A 291 -13.92 -15.86 30.77
C ASN A 291 -14.82 -14.64 30.50
N ASP A 292 -14.57 -13.51 31.16
CA ASP A 292 -15.32 -12.28 30.94
C ASP A 292 -15.02 -11.66 29.56
N LEU A 293 -13.75 -11.65 29.15
CA LEU A 293 -13.35 -11.22 27.81
C LEU A 293 -13.98 -12.12 26.73
N GLU A 294 -14.00 -13.44 26.94
CA GLU A 294 -14.62 -14.40 26.02
C GLU A 294 -16.14 -14.20 25.92
N LYS A 295 -16.83 -13.96 27.04
CA LYS A 295 -18.26 -13.61 27.04
C LYS A 295 -18.54 -12.33 26.27
N LEU A 296 -17.70 -11.31 26.45
CA LEU A 296 -17.85 -10.01 25.79
C LEU A 296 -17.67 -10.12 24.27
N ILE A 297 -16.61 -10.80 23.81
CA ILE A 297 -16.35 -11.04 22.38
C ILE A 297 -17.51 -11.82 21.75
N ASN A 298 -17.98 -12.89 22.42
CA ASN A 298 -19.11 -13.67 21.93
C ASN A 298 -20.43 -12.87 21.93
N GLY A 299 -20.61 -11.92 22.85
CA GLY A 299 -21.74 -11.00 22.88
C GLY A 299 -21.74 -10.06 21.68
N LYS A 300 -20.60 -9.41 21.40
CA LYS A 300 -20.43 -8.49 20.26
C LYS A 300 -20.60 -9.22 18.91
N LEU A 301 -19.99 -10.39 18.76
CA LEU A 301 -20.15 -11.23 17.56
C LEU A 301 -21.60 -11.69 17.31
N LYS A 302 -22.43 -11.80 18.36
CA LYS A 302 -23.85 -12.15 18.23
C LYS A 302 -24.74 -10.94 17.92
N GLN A 303 -24.37 -9.73 18.37
CA GLN A 303 -25.09 -8.51 18.05
C GLN A 303 -24.94 -8.11 16.58
N ASP A 304 -23.74 -8.28 16.00
CA ASP A 304 -23.46 -8.09 14.56
C ASP A 304 -24.09 -9.15 13.63
N GLY A 305 -24.66 -10.22 14.19
CA GLY A 305 -25.38 -11.24 13.42
C GLY A 305 -26.90 -11.04 13.38
N LYS A 306 -27.42 -9.96 14.02
CA LYS A 306 -28.85 -9.64 14.11
C LYS A 306 -29.24 -8.33 13.40
N GLN A 307 -28.31 -7.69 12.69
CA GLN A 307 -28.58 -6.61 11.74
C GLN A 307 -28.59 -7.16 10.32
#